data_AF-A0A444KVM5-F1
#
_entry.id   AF-A0A444KVM5-F1
#
_cell.length_a   1.000
_cell.length_b   1.000
_cell.length_c   1.000
_cell.angle_alpha   90.00
_cell.angle_beta   90.00
_cell.angle_gamma   90.00
#
_symmetry.space_group_name_H-M   'P 1'
#
loop_
_entity.id
_entity.type
_entity.pdbx_description
1 polymer ?
#
loop_
_entity_poly.entity_id
_entity_poly.type
_entity_poly.pdbx_seq_one_letter_code
_entity_poly.pdbx_strand_id
1 'polypeptide(L)'
;MDEKDLILPVNIVPTIGDFLGALRIKPLGLGAQLFTGVYEQFFVSSIDLKDEYKKYYCVEYPTLASYLELTHEIYLDEGDLGKRYILKIKSPSGVLDQAYDGNVLDIVVNCIEKLEEAHEG
;
A
#
# COMPACT_ATOMS: atom_id res chain seq x y z
N MET A 1 -12.52 -18.30 1.48
CA MET A 1 -12.38 -17.19 2.43
C MET A 1 -12.04 -16.01 1.54
N ASP A 2 -12.95 -15.07 1.34
CA ASP A 2 -12.67 -13.92 0.47
C ASP A 2 -11.49 -13.15 1.05
N GLU A 3 -10.43 -13.07 0.27
CA GLU A 3 -9.20 -12.36 0.61
C GLU A 3 -9.56 -10.88 0.78
N LYS A 4 -9.27 -10.31 1.96
CA LYS A 4 -9.60 -8.91 2.23
C LYS A 4 -8.61 -8.01 1.51
N ASP A 5 -9.13 -6.96 0.87
CA ASP A 5 -8.32 -5.87 0.36
C ASP A 5 -7.52 -5.23 1.51
N LEU A 6 -6.26 -4.89 1.24
CA LEU A 6 -5.40 -4.15 2.16
C LEU A 6 -5.42 -2.67 1.78
N ILE A 7 -5.63 -1.81 2.78
CA ILE A 7 -5.63 -0.36 2.62
C ILE A 7 -4.37 0.20 3.26
N LEU A 8 -3.62 1.00 2.50
CA LEU A 8 -2.32 1.52 2.90
C LEU A 8 -2.25 3.04 2.62
N PRO A 9 -2.53 3.87 3.65
CA PRO A 9 -2.29 5.32 3.60
C PRO A 9 -0.78 5.62 3.70
N VAL A 10 -0.21 6.35 2.73
CA VAL A 10 1.23 6.69 2.68
C VAL A 10 1.47 8.09 2.13
N ASN A 11 2.53 8.74 2.57
CA ASN A 11 3.03 10.01 2.04
C ASN A 11 3.93 9.82 0.82
N ILE A 12 4.61 8.68 0.72
CA ILE A 12 5.51 8.37 -0.38
C ILE A 12 5.20 7.00 -0.99
N VAL A 13 5.50 6.88 -2.27
CA VAL A 13 5.64 5.59 -2.95
C VAL A 13 7.13 5.39 -3.20
N PRO A 14 7.81 4.45 -2.50
CA PRO A 14 9.24 4.26 -2.65
C PRO A 14 9.58 3.73 -4.05
N THR A 15 10.82 3.93 -4.49
CA THR A 15 11.33 3.19 -5.65
C THR A 15 11.55 1.72 -5.27
N ILE A 16 11.60 0.82 -6.26
CA ILE A 16 11.95 -0.59 -6.00
C ILE A 16 13.32 -0.71 -5.30
N GLY A 17 14.27 0.17 -5.62
CA GLY A 17 15.59 0.20 -4.99
C GLY A 17 15.51 0.56 -3.52
N ASP A 18 14.75 1.60 -3.17
CA ASP A 18 14.57 2.03 -1.78
C ASP A 18 13.83 0.97 -0.97
N PHE A 19 12.81 0.35 -1.56
CA PHE A 19 12.04 -0.72 -0.94
C PHE A 19 12.90 -1.96 -0.64
N LEU A 20 13.62 -2.48 -1.62
CA LEU A 20 14.53 -3.62 -1.43
C LEU A 20 15.67 -3.27 -0.46
N GLY A 21 16.18 -2.05 -0.55
CA GLY A 21 17.23 -1.53 0.34
C GLY A 21 16.79 -1.49 1.80
N ALA A 22 15.58 -1.00 2.07
CA ALA A 22 15.00 -0.95 3.41
C ALA A 22 14.75 -2.35 3.98
N LEU A 23 14.41 -3.32 3.13
CA LEU A 23 14.32 -4.74 3.50
C LEU A 23 15.68 -5.45 3.62
N ARG A 24 16.80 -4.74 3.36
CA ARG A 24 18.16 -5.28 3.33
C ARG A 24 18.33 -6.45 2.36
N ILE A 25 17.56 -6.44 1.27
CA ILE A 25 17.61 -7.47 0.23
C ILE A 25 18.65 -7.07 -0.80
N LYS A 26 19.57 -7.99 -1.10
CA LYS A 26 20.57 -7.77 -2.15
C LYS A 26 19.92 -7.80 -3.54
N PRO A 27 20.29 -6.88 -4.43
CA PRO A 27 19.82 -6.91 -5.81
C PRO A 27 20.26 -8.21 -6.50
N LEU A 28 19.45 -8.68 -7.46
CA LEU A 28 19.71 -9.86 -8.31
C LEU A 28 19.68 -11.24 -7.60
N GLY A 29 19.28 -11.31 -6.32
CA GLY A 29 19.07 -12.57 -5.60
C GLY A 29 17.63 -13.11 -5.73
N LEU A 30 17.40 -14.37 -5.33
CA LEU A 30 16.06 -14.97 -5.22
C LEU A 30 15.11 -14.13 -4.35
N GLY A 31 15.62 -13.57 -3.24
CA GLY A 31 14.86 -12.63 -2.42
C GLY A 31 14.45 -11.36 -3.17
N ALA A 32 15.29 -10.84 -4.06
CA ALA A 32 14.92 -9.67 -4.86
C ALA A 32 13.77 -9.99 -5.82
N GLN A 33 13.71 -11.18 -6.39
CA GLN A 33 12.62 -11.58 -7.30
C GLN A 33 11.28 -11.64 -6.56
N LEU A 34 11.26 -12.31 -5.40
CA LEU A 34 10.06 -12.42 -4.58
C LEU A 34 9.54 -11.04 -4.14
N PHE A 35 10.41 -10.20 -3.58
CA PHE A 35 10.02 -8.88 -3.07
C PHE A 35 9.80 -7.86 -4.19
N THR A 36 10.28 -8.10 -5.41
CA THR A 36 9.85 -7.33 -6.59
C THR A 36 8.37 -7.57 -6.87
N GLY A 37 7.91 -8.82 -6.81
CA GLY A 37 6.48 -9.12 -6.92
C GLY A 37 5.66 -8.43 -5.83
N VAL A 38 6.15 -8.41 -4.59
CA VAL A 38 5.48 -7.71 -3.48
C VAL A 38 5.42 -6.20 -3.77
N TYR A 39 6.52 -5.61 -4.22
CA TYR A 39 6.55 -4.20 -4.60
C TYR A 39 5.56 -3.87 -5.72
N GLU A 40 5.53 -4.69 -6.78
CA GLU A 40 4.60 -4.52 -7.89
C GLU A 40 3.15 -4.59 -7.43
N GLN A 41 2.82 -5.49 -6.51
CA GLN A 41 1.46 -5.59 -5.98
C GLN A 41 1.08 -4.39 -5.10
N PHE A 42 2.00 -3.93 -4.24
CA PHE A 42 1.72 -2.86 -3.28
C PHE A 42 1.71 -1.47 -3.90
N PHE A 43 2.58 -1.20 -4.87
CA PHE A 43 2.85 0.16 -5.34
C PHE A 43 2.59 0.40 -6.82
N VAL A 44 2.60 -0.66 -7.64
CA VAL A 44 2.40 -0.53 -9.10
C VAL A 44 0.98 -0.92 -9.50
N SER A 45 0.46 -2.01 -8.92
CA SER A 45 -0.85 -2.58 -9.25
C SER A 45 -1.96 -2.13 -8.30
N SER A 46 -1.62 -1.40 -7.24
CA SER A 46 -2.59 -0.85 -6.30
C SER A 46 -3.35 0.33 -6.91
N ILE A 47 -4.52 0.61 -6.36
CA ILE A 47 -5.37 1.73 -6.79
C ILE A 47 -5.20 2.86 -5.77
N ASP A 48 -4.81 4.06 -6.20
CA ASP A 48 -4.85 5.24 -5.35
C ASP A 48 -6.28 5.78 -5.29
N LEU A 49 -6.97 5.48 -4.18
CA LEU A 49 -8.36 5.89 -3.96
C LEU A 49 -8.51 7.41 -3.88
N LYS A 50 -7.46 8.16 -3.51
CA LYS A 50 -7.51 9.63 -3.55
C LYS A 50 -7.55 10.15 -4.97
N ASP A 51 -6.74 9.58 -5.85
CA ASP A 51 -6.71 9.94 -7.25
C ASP A 51 -7.99 9.51 -7.98
N GLU A 52 -8.49 8.30 -7.70
CA GLU A 52 -9.78 7.81 -8.20
C GLU A 52 -10.94 8.72 -7.77
N TYR A 53 -11.00 9.08 -6.49
CA TYR A 53 -11.99 10.03 -5.97
C TYR A 53 -11.96 11.36 -6.72
N LYS A 54 -10.78 11.98 -6.83
CA LYS A 54 -10.63 13.28 -7.49
C LYS A 54 -11.05 13.25 -8.95
N LYS A 55 -10.76 12.16 -9.66
CA LYS A 55 -11.03 12.04 -11.10
C LYS A 55 -12.48 11.72 -11.41
N TYR A 56 -13.12 10.88 -10.60
CA TYR A 56 -14.39 10.27 -11.00
C TYR A 56 -15.54 10.53 -10.02
N TYR A 57 -15.25 10.72 -8.72
CA TYR A 57 -16.27 10.66 -7.68
C TYR A 57 -16.41 11.93 -6.84
N CYS A 58 -15.58 12.95 -7.08
CA CYS A 58 -15.59 14.21 -6.32
C CYS A 58 -16.88 15.03 -6.47
N VAL A 59 -17.67 14.77 -7.51
CA VAL A 59 -18.98 15.40 -7.74
C VAL A 59 -20.14 14.60 -7.11
N GLU A 60 -19.95 13.29 -6.91
CA GLU A 60 -20.96 12.40 -6.35
C GLU A 60 -20.88 12.36 -4.83
N TYR A 61 -19.67 12.42 -4.27
CA TYR A 61 -19.42 12.37 -2.84
C TYR A 61 -18.79 13.68 -2.36
N PRO A 62 -19.38 14.34 -1.34
CA PRO A 62 -18.96 15.66 -0.90
C PRO A 62 -17.57 15.67 -0.26
N THR A 63 -17.10 14.53 0.23
CA THR A 63 -15.76 14.37 0.80
C THR A 63 -15.16 13.03 0.40
N LEU A 64 -13.82 12.95 0.43
CA LEU A 64 -13.09 11.70 0.27
C LEU A 64 -13.54 10.65 1.30
N ALA A 65 -13.72 11.05 2.56
CA ALA A 65 -14.14 10.14 3.63
C ALA A 65 -15.51 9.50 3.31
N SER A 66 -16.47 10.29 2.82
CA SER A 66 -17.79 9.80 2.42
C SER A 66 -17.72 8.80 1.27
N TYR A 67 -16.83 9.04 0.30
CA TYR A 67 -16.60 8.09 -0.80
C TYR A 67 -15.98 6.78 -0.29
N LEU A 68 -14.97 6.84 0.56
CA LEU A 68 -14.31 5.65 1.12
C LEU A 68 -15.28 4.80 1.95
N GLU A 69 -16.09 5.44 2.79
CA GLU A 69 -17.08 4.76 3.64
C GLU A 69 -18.18 4.11 2.80
N LEU A 70 -18.82 4.87 1.90
CA LEU A 70 -20.03 4.43 1.20
C LEU A 70 -19.74 3.48 0.04
N THR A 71 -18.58 3.61 -0.62
CA THR A 71 -18.24 2.82 -1.81
C THR A 71 -17.34 1.64 -1.49
N HIS A 72 -16.50 1.76 -0.45
CA HIS A 72 -15.48 0.75 -0.15
C HIS A 72 -15.57 0.17 1.27
N GLU A 73 -16.49 0.66 2.12
CA GLU A 73 -16.60 0.28 3.53
C GLU A 73 -15.28 0.52 4.31
N ILE A 74 -14.53 1.55 3.92
CA ILE A 74 -13.24 1.93 4.52
C ILE A 74 -13.45 3.11 5.46
N TYR A 75 -12.94 2.99 6.69
CA TYR A 75 -12.99 4.02 7.72
C TYR A 75 -11.56 4.38 8.11
N LEU A 76 -11.16 5.62 7.83
CA LEU A 76 -9.84 6.17 8.16
C LEU A 76 -10.00 7.39 9.05
N ASP A 77 -9.03 7.62 9.93
CA ASP A 77 -8.97 8.84 10.73
C ASP A 77 -8.44 10.04 9.92
N GLU A 78 -8.45 11.23 10.53
CA GLU A 78 -7.99 12.45 9.84
C GLU A 78 -6.50 12.41 9.47
N GLY A 79 -5.67 11.68 10.22
CA GLY A 79 -4.24 11.53 9.95
C GLY A 79 -4.00 10.72 8.69
N ASP A 80 -4.64 9.55 8.59
CA ASP A 80 -4.59 8.67 7.44
C ASP A 80 -5.26 9.30 6.21
N LEU A 81 -6.39 9.97 6.39
CA LEU A 81 -7.02 10.78 5.34
C LEU A 81 -6.14 11.95 4.90
N GLY A 82 -5.18 12.39 5.72
CA GLY A 82 -4.20 13.42 5.41
C GLY A 82 -3.05 12.94 4.52
N LYS A 83 -2.70 11.65 4.59
CA LYS A 83 -1.57 11.05 3.85
C LYS A 83 -1.68 11.26 2.34
N ARG A 84 -0.57 11.48 1.64
CA ARG A 84 -0.59 11.85 0.21
C ARG A 84 -1.36 10.89 -0.70
N TYR A 85 -1.24 9.59 -0.45
CA TYR A 85 -1.85 8.49 -1.21
C TYR A 85 -2.66 7.59 -0.28
N ILE A 86 -3.72 6.98 -0.81
CA ILE A 86 -4.44 5.90 -0.13
C ILE A 86 -4.50 4.72 -1.07
N LEU A 87 -3.54 3.79 -0.92
CA LEU A 87 -3.38 2.67 -1.81
C LEU A 87 -4.30 1.51 -1.39
N LYS A 88 -5.12 1.04 -2.32
CA LYS A 88 -5.93 -0.16 -2.18
C LYS A 88 -5.26 -1.31 -2.92
N ILE A 89 -4.77 -2.29 -2.16
CA ILE A 89 -4.15 -3.52 -2.66
C ILE A 89 -5.21 -4.62 -2.66
N LYS A 90 -5.56 -5.12 -3.86
CA LYS A 90 -6.50 -6.24 -4.00
C LYS A 90 -5.79 -7.56 -3.73
N SER A 91 -6.38 -8.41 -2.90
CA SER A 91 -5.94 -9.81 -2.68
C SER A 91 -4.41 -9.97 -2.55
N PRO A 92 -3.80 -9.38 -1.50
CA PRO A 92 -2.34 -9.40 -1.33
C PRO A 92 -1.75 -10.82 -1.12
N SER A 93 -2.60 -11.79 -0.76
CA SER A 93 -2.26 -13.20 -0.54
C SER A 93 -1.58 -13.88 -1.73
N GLY A 94 -1.91 -13.57 -2.99
CA GLY A 94 -1.31 -14.28 -4.13
C GLY A 94 0.23 -14.20 -4.19
N VAL A 95 0.81 -13.07 -3.79
CA VAL A 95 2.26 -12.85 -3.74
C VAL A 95 2.83 -13.06 -2.34
N LEU A 96 2.07 -12.71 -1.29
CA LEU A 96 2.48 -12.92 0.10
C LEU A 96 2.46 -14.40 0.51
N ASP A 97 1.54 -15.20 -0.04
CA ASP A 97 1.49 -16.65 0.18
C ASP A 97 2.67 -17.35 -0.50
N GLN A 98 3.15 -16.84 -1.64
CA GLN A 98 4.40 -17.32 -2.24
C GLN A 98 5.64 -16.92 -1.42
N ALA A 99 5.51 -15.90 -0.57
CA ALA A 99 6.56 -15.44 0.32
C ALA A 99 6.65 -16.18 1.67
N TYR A 100 5.72 -17.12 1.94
CA TYR A 100 5.65 -18.06 3.08
C TYR A 100 6.44 -17.66 4.35
N ASP A 101 5.86 -16.76 5.12
CA ASP A 101 5.63 -16.89 6.57
C ASP A 101 4.73 -15.71 6.97
N GLY A 102 3.78 -15.89 7.88
CA GLY A 102 2.82 -14.84 8.29
C GLY A 102 3.46 -13.52 8.75
N ASN A 103 4.77 -13.50 8.96
CA ASN A 103 5.58 -12.34 9.31
C ASN A 103 5.96 -11.45 8.11
N VAL A 104 5.79 -11.88 6.85
CA VAL A 104 6.25 -11.08 5.69
C VAL A 104 5.40 -9.84 5.47
N LEU A 105 4.07 -9.94 5.62
CA LEU A 105 3.19 -8.78 5.55
C LEU A 105 3.58 -7.75 6.61
N ASP A 106 3.75 -8.19 7.85
CA ASP A 106 4.17 -7.31 8.95
C ASP A 106 5.54 -6.70 8.69
N ILE A 107 6.51 -7.47 8.16
CA ILE A 107 7.83 -6.96 7.80
C ILE A 107 7.72 -5.88 6.71
N VAL A 108 6.87 -6.10 5.70
CA VAL A 108 6.65 -5.17 4.60
C VAL A 108 5.97 -3.91 5.09
N VAL A 109 4.90 -4.01 5.89
CA VAL A 109 4.21 -2.85 6.47
C VAL A 109 5.14 -2.08 7.39
N ASN A 110 5.84 -2.74 8.32
CA ASN A 110 6.84 -2.09 9.18
C ASN A 110 7.97 -1.42 8.38
N CYS A 111 8.35 -1.99 7.24
CA CYS A 111 9.35 -1.40 6.35
C CYS A 111 8.83 -0.10 5.73
N ILE A 112 7.57 -0.09 5.30
CA ILE A 112 6.91 1.07 4.73
C ILE A 112 6.75 2.17 5.78
N GLU A 113 6.32 1.82 7.00
CA GLU A 113 6.24 2.76 8.12
C GLU A 113 7.59 3.42 8.40
N LYS A 114 8.68 2.65 8.42
CA LYS A 114 10.04 3.22 8.59
C LYS A 114 10.47 4.12 7.44
N LEU A 115 10.06 3.80 6.22
CA LEU A 115 10.31 4.64 5.05
C LEU A 115 9.53 5.95 5.12
N GLU A 116 8.31 5.93 5.68
CA GLU A 116 7.50 7.12 5.96
C GLU A 116 8.14 7.98 7.05
N GLU A 117 8.52 7.39 8.20
CA GLU A 117 9.19 8.09 9.30
C GLU A 117 10.48 8.79 8.85
N ALA A 118 11.26 8.16 7.96
CA ALA A 118 12.49 8.75 7.42
C ALA A 118 12.24 10.00 6.55
N HIS A 119 11.00 10.21 6.09
CA HIS A 119 10.60 11.35 5.26
C HIS A 119 9.69 12.36 5.98
N GLU A 120 9.24 12.09 7.21
CA GLU A 120 8.44 12.99 8.06
C GLU A 120 9.29 13.92 8.95
N GLY A 121 10.39 14.44 8.39
CA GLY A 121 11.33 15.33 9.08
C GLY A 121 10.75 16.62 9.64
#